data_AF-A0A0K6FSK1-F1
#
_entry.id   AF-A0A0K6FSK1-F1
#
_cell.length_a   1.000
_cell.length_b   1.000
_cell.length_c   1.000
_cell.angle_alpha   90.00
_cell.angle_beta   90.00
_cell.angle_gamma   90.00
#
_symmetry.space_group_name_H-M   'P 1'
#
loop_
_entity.id
_entity.type
_entity.pdbx_description
1 polymer ?
#
loop_
_entity_poly.entity_id
_entity_poly.type
_entity_poly.pdbx_seq_one_letter_code
_entity_poly.pdbx_strand_id
1 'polypeptide(L)'
;MQPFPALIALALAGAVSAYPGEGSTGDNKTPTCPYAAQAANAKRQSSTSSSATFDPVKQKIDVTGVHAFKAPAKGDKRGPCPALNALANHGYLPHNGVTNFTEASEACNKVFGMGEDVSNLLSTLGTLLSGDPKTSVWDISDASPTYWDGYMNKGNPNTLNLKYFKQLYDRLPESDPNANFDYDVVVDHRAMRFNTSVSQ
;
A
#
# COMPACT_ATOMS: atom_id res chain seq x y z
N MET A 1 16.35 -19.67 42.45
CA MET A 1 17.50 -18.74 42.29
C MET A 1 17.26 -17.92 41.03
N GLN A 2 16.91 -16.65 41.25
CA GLN A 2 16.93 -15.45 40.38
C GLN A 2 16.31 -15.48 38.95
N PRO A 3 15.31 -14.62 38.67
CA PRO A 3 14.84 -14.26 37.32
C PRO A 3 15.56 -13.01 36.79
N PHE A 4 15.81 -12.93 35.47
CA PHE A 4 16.21 -11.69 34.79
C PHE A 4 15.17 -11.38 33.69
N PRO A 5 14.41 -10.28 33.80
CA PRO A 5 13.66 -9.73 32.67
C PRO A 5 14.52 -8.66 31.99
N ALA A 6 14.84 -8.86 30.71
CA ALA A 6 15.36 -7.78 29.87
C ALA A 6 14.18 -7.15 29.11
N LEU A 7 13.61 -6.10 29.71
CA LEU A 7 12.78 -5.12 29.03
C LEU A 7 13.66 -4.38 28.01
N ILE A 8 13.41 -4.56 26.72
CA ILE A 8 13.85 -3.61 25.69
C ILE A 8 12.68 -2.66 25.48
N ALA A 9 12.70 -1.56 26.23
CA ALA A 9 11.89 -0.37 25.93
C ALA A 9 12.62 0.42 24.84
N LEU A 10 12.22 0.26 23.59
CA LEU A 10 12.61 1.19 22.53
C LEU A 10 11.58 2.32 22.51
N ALA A 11 11.94 3.44 23.14
CA ALA A 11 11.15 4.67 23.06
C ALA A 11 11.16 5.18 21.62
N LEU A 12 10.08 4.92 20.87
CA LEU A 12 9.72 5.77 19.73
C LEU A 12 9.27 7.12 20.29
N ALA A 13 10.20 8.05 20.44
CA ALA A 13 9.87 9.46 20.58
C ALA A 13 9.43 10.01 19.21
N GLY A 14 8.25 9.60 18.77
CA GLY A 14 7.45 10.32 17.79
C GLY A 14 6.17 10.72 18.50
N ALA A 15 5.96 12.02 18.70
CA ALA A 15 4.75 12.52 19.35
C ALA A 15 3.52 12.23 18.48
N VAL A 16 2.88 11.07 18.68
CA VAL A 16 1.46 10.91 18.39
C VAL A 16 0.73 11.44 19.62
N SER A 17 0.33 12.71 19.56
CA SER A 17 -0.71 13.21 20.46
C SER A 17 -2.04 12.66 19.97
N ALA A 18 -2.34 11.43 20.38
CA ALA A 18 -3.66 10.83 20.27
C ALA A 18 -4.04 10.26 21.62
N TYR A 19 -4.14 11.14 22.62
CA TYR A 19 -4.88 10.84 23.84
C TYR A 19 -5.93 11.94 24.03
N PRO A 20 -7.23 11.62 24.07
CA PRO A 20 -8.23 12.60 24.45
C PRO A 20 -8.06 12.85 25.95
N GLY A 21 -7.41 13.97 26.29
CA GLY A 21 -7.46 14.51 27.64
C GLY A 21 -8.89 14.95 27.94
N GLU A 22 -9.44 14.46 29.04
CA GLU A 22 -10.68 14.96 29.63
C GLU A 22 -10.61 16.48 29.80
N GLY A 23 -11.57 17.18 29.21
CA GLY A 23 -11.77 18.62 29.35
C GLY A 23 -13.26 18.89 29.49
N SER A 24 -13.64 19.27 30.70
CA SER A 24 -14.99 19.62 31.12
C SER A 24 -15.45 20.99 30.56
N THR A 25 -16.77 21.18 30.60
CA THR A 25 -17.57 22.41 30.51
C THR A 25 -17.94 22.99 29.13
N GLY A 26 -19.26 22.91 28.86
CA GLY A 26 -20.10 24.02 28.40
C GLY A 26 -19.99 24.47 26.94
N ASP A 27 -20.94 24.06 26.10
CA ASP A 27 -21.85 24.97 25.37
C ASP A 27 -22.54 24.28 24.16
N ASN A 28 -23.84 24.54 24.03
CA ASN A 28 -24.74 24.00 23.00
C ASN A 28 -24.35 24.47 21.58
N LYS A 29 -23.62 23.64 20.83
CA LYS A 29 -23.62 23.66 19.35
C LYS A 29 -23.65 22.21 18.83
N THR A 30 -24.51 21.98 17.84
CA THR A 30 -24.67 20.74 17.05
C THR A 30 -23.35 19.97 16.89
N PRO A 31 -23.34 18.63 17.02
CA PRO A 31 -22.12 17.84 16.96
C PRO A 31 -21.54 17.88 15.54
N THR A 32 -20.74 18.90 15.27
CA THR A 32 -19.85 18.92 14.11
C THR A 32 -18.77 17.90 14.38
N CYS A 33 -18.66 16.90 13.50
CA CYS A 33 -17.57 15.93 13.49
C CYS A 33 -16.23 16.66 13.77
N PRO A 34 -15.46 16.25 14.79
CA PRO A 34 -14.23 16.95 15.21
C PRO A 34 -13.16 17.01 14.10
N TYR A 35 -13.35 16.21 13.04
CA TYR A 35 -12.51 16.19 11.83
C TYR A 35 -12.99 17.14 10.73
N ALA A 36 -14.15 17.79 10.85
CA ALA A 36 -14.72 18.63 9.79
C ALA A 36 -13.85 19.87 9.47
N ALA A 37 -13.24 20.48 10.50
CA ALA A 37 -12.31 21.60 10.31
C ALA A 37 -10.96 21.14 9.70
N GLN A 38 -10.58 19.88 9.91
CA GLN A 38 -9.37 19.28 9.34
C GLN A 38 -9.59 18.82 7.89
N ALA A 39 -10.81 18.44 7.50
CA ALA A 39 -11.17 18.17 6.11
C ALA A 39 -11.07 19.42 5.23
N ALA A 40 -11.39 20.60 5.77
CA ALA A 40 -11.25 21.88 5.06
C ALA A 40 -9.80 22.39 4.97
N ASN A 41 -8.94 22.01 5.94
CA ASN A 41 -7.51 22.36 5.98
C ASN A 41 -6.58 21.29 5.43
N ALA A 42 -7.09 20.09 5.13
CA ALA A 42 -6.49 19.17 4.19
C ALA A 42 -6.67 19.75 2.78
N LYS A 43 -6.02 20.89 2.51
CA LYS A 43 -5.56 21.16 1.16
C LYS A 43 -4.77 19.92 0.78
N ARG A 44 -5.39 19.05 -0.01
CA ARG A 44 -4.72 18.06 -0.84
C ARG A 44 -3.45 18.77 -1.31
N GLN A 45 -2.28 18.13 -1.19
CA GLN A 45 -1.11 18.54 -1.97
C GLN A 45 -1.45 18.36 -3.44
N SER A 46 -2.30 19.25 -3.93
CA SER A 46 -2.69 19.53 -5.28
C SER A 46 -2.49 21.05 -5.39
N SER A 47 -1.29 21.50 -5.01
CA SER A 47 -0.70 22.55 -5.80
C SER A 47 -0.63 21.96 -7.21
N THR A 48 -1.33 22.59 -8.14
CA THR A 48 -1.39 22.30 -9.59
C THR A 48 -0.04 22.45 -10.31
N SER A 49 1.04 22.14 -9.60
CA SER A 49 2.42 22.11 -10.05
C SER A 49 3.01 20.81 -9.53
N SER A 50 2.63 19.68 -10.14
CA SER A 50 3.48 18.49 -10.02
C SER A 50 4.83 18.86 -10.62
N SER A 51 5.85 19.10 -9.78
CA SER A 51 7.21 19.38 -10.27
C SER A 51 7.83 18.20 -11.03
N ALA A 52 7.18 17.03 -10.98
CA ALA A 52 7.52 15.88 -11.80
C ALA A 52 6.86 15.99 -13.18
N THR A 53 7.53 16.62 -14.13
CA THR A 53 7.24 16.42 -15.56
C THR A 53 7.73 15.02 -15.97
N PHE A 54 6.89 14.25 -16.65
CA PHE A 54 7.31 12.95 -17.19
C PHE A 54 8.35 13.14 -18.31
N ASP A 55 9.50 12.51 -18.14
CA ASP A 55 10.57 12.45 -19.13
C ASP A 55 10.71 10.99 -19.59
N PRO A 56 10.18 10.62 -20.76
CA PRO A 56 10.15 9.22 -21.21
C PRO A 56 11.54 8.63 -21.42
N VAL A 57 12.57 9.45 -21.62
CA VAL A 57 13.94 8.98 -21.81
C VAL A 57 14.58 8.70 -20.45
N LYS A 58 14.45 9.63 -19.49
CA LYS A 58 15.03 9.45 -18.15
C LYS A 58 14.30 8.41 -17.32
N GLN A 59 12.99 8.25 -17.52
CA GLN A 59 12.15 7.31 -16.77
C GLN A 59 11.93 6.00 -17.52
N LYS A 60 12.73 5.73 -18.55
CA LYS A 60 12.69 4.45 -19.26
C LYS A 60 13.30 3.36 -18.38
N ILE A 61 12.51 2.33 -18.08
CA ILE A 61 12.96 1.10 -17.44
C ILE A 61 13.19 0.04 -18.52
N ASP A 62 14.33 -0.67 -18.45
CA ASP A 62 14.63 -1.77 -19.36
C ASP A 62 13.86 -3.03 -18.95
N VAL A 63 12.89 -3.43 -19.75
CA VAL A 63 12.11 -4.67 -19.56
C VAL A 63 12.45 -5.72 -20.62
N THR A 64 13.68 -5.69 -21.14
CA THR A 64 14.19 -6.59 -22.17
C THR A 64 15.39 -7.42 -21.66
N GLY A 65 15.85 -8.39 -22.46
CA GLY A 65 17.02 -9.20 -22.10
C GLY A 65 16.88 -9.92 -20.76
N VAL A 66 17.78 -9.63 -19.82
CA VAL A 66 17.73 -10.20 -18.45
C VAL A 66 16.52 -9.73 -17.64
N HIS A 67 15.90 -8.62 -18.05
CA HIS A 67 14.68 -8.07 -17.47
C HIS A 67 13.42 -8.33 -18.33
N ALA A 68 13.53 -9.19 -19.35
CA ALA A 68 12.36 -9.66 -20.07
C ALA A 68 11.38 -10.34 -19.12
N PHE A 69 10.07 -10.11 -19.35
CA PHE A 69 9.04 -10.76 -18.55
C PHE A 69 9.20 -12.27 -18.59
N LYS A 70 9.21 -12.87 -17.41
CA LYS A 70 9.12 -14.32 -17.22
C LYS A 70 7.98 -14.62 -16.26
N ALA A 71 7.08 -15.51 -16.67
CA ALA A 71 6.01 -15.98 -15.79
C ALA A 71 6.62 -16.77 -14.61
N PRO A 72 6.06 -16.66 -13.40
CA PRO A 72 6.56 -17.40 -12.23
C PRO A 72 6.46 -18.91 -12.48
N ALA A 73 7.52 -19.63 -12.16
CA ALA A 73 7.58 -21.09 -12.23
C ALA A 73 6.96 -21.74 -10.98
N LYS A 74 6.75 -23.06 -11.04
CA LYS A 74 6.30 -23.83 -9.88
C LYS A 74 7.31 -23.68 -8.73
N GLY A 75 6.85 -23.15 -7.60
CA GLY A 75 7.68 -22.92 -6.41
C GLY A 75 8.11 -21.47 -6.22
N ASP A 76 8.01 -20.63 -7.26
CA ASP A 76 8.23 -19.19 -7.12
C ASP A 76 7.09 -18.57 -6.31
N LYS A 77 7.46 -17.71 -5.36
CA LYS A 77 6.52 -17.03 -4.46
C LYS A 77 6.06 -15.73 -5.09
N ARG A 78 4.77 -15.47 -5.03
CA ARG A 78 4.20 -14.15 -5.32
C ARG A 78 3.29 -13.77 -4.17
N GLY A 79 3.40 -12.52 -3.78
CA GLY A 79 2.62 -11.95 -2.71
C GLY A 79 1.44 -11.18 -3.27
N PRO A 80 0.81 -10.38 -2.41
CA PRO A 80 -0.29 -9.52 -2.82
C PRO A 80 0.16 -8.19 -3.42
N CYS A 81 1.41 -7.79 -3.22
CA CYS A 81 1.91 -6.54 -3.76
C CYS A 81 2.16 -6.70 -5.27
N PRO A 82 1.37 -6.07 -6.15
CA PRO A 82 1.55 -6.21 -7.60
C PRO A 82 2.90 -5.65 -8.06
N ALA A 83 3.42 -4.61 -7.39
CA ALA A 83 4.70 -4.00 -7.71
C ALA A 83 5.86 -4.98 -7.48
N LEU A 84 5.95 -5.62 -6.31
CA LEU A 84 6.98 -6.61 -6.02
C LEU A 84 6.87 -7.85 -6.91
N ASN A 85 5.64 -8.27 -7.24
CA ASN A 85 5.41 -9.35 -8.19
C ASN A 85 5.95 -9.02 -9.59
N ALA A 86 5.75 -7.79 -10.06
CA ALA A 86 6.29 -7.32 -11.34
C ALA A 86 7.82 -7.29 -11.32
N LEU A 87 8.44 -6.75 -10.26
CA LEU A 87 9.89 -6.74 -10.10
C LEU A 87 10.50 -8.13 -10.14
N ALA A 88 9.90 -9.11 -9.46
CA ALA A 88 10.36 -10.50 -9.50
C ALA A 88 10.16 -11.13 -10.90
N ASN A 89 9.03 -10.88 -11.57
CA ASN A 89 8.77 -11.37 -12.93
C ASN A 89 9.73 -10.78 -13.97
N HIS A 90 10.23 -9.58 -13.74
CA HIS A 90 11.23 -8.88 -14.57
C HIS A 90 12.66 -9.00 -14.03
N GLY A 91 12.94 -9.87 -13.05
CA GLY A 91 14.30 -10.13 -12.58
C GLY A 91 15.00 -8.93 -11.91
N TYR A 92 14.25 -7.89 -11.52
CA TYR A 92 14.74 -6.81 -10.66
C TYR A 92 14.83 -7.24 -9.19
N LEU A 93 14.07 -8.27 -8.83
CA LEU A 93 14.21 -9.04 -7.59
C LEU A 93 14.48 -10.50 -7.94
N PRO A 94 15.00 -11.31 -6.99
CA PRO A 94 15.11 -12.75 -7.18
C PRO A 94 13.79 -13.34 -7.70
N HIS A 95 13.87 -14.06 -8.82
CA HIS A 95 12.67 -14.52 -9.54
C HIS A 95 11.80 -15.48 -8.71
N ASN A 96 12.43 -16.17 -7.74
CA ASN A 96 11.76 -17.03 -6.77
C ASN A 96 10.86 -16.25 -5.78
N GLY A 97 10.90 -14.91 -5.79
CA GLY A 97 10.08 -14.05 -4.95
C GLY A 97 10.51 -13.97 -3.49
N VAL A 98 11.74 -14.37 -3.17
CA VAL A 98 12.32 -14.22 -1.83
C VAL A 98 13.43 -13.18 -1.91
N THR A 99 13.25 -12.06 -1.23
CA THR A 99 14.19 -10.92 -1.23
C THR A 99 14.31 -10.35 0.19
N ASN A 100 15.31 -9.51 0.42
CA ASN A 100 15.41 -8.74 1.65
C ASN A 100 14.94 -7.29 1.45
N PHE A 101 14.83 -6.58 2.57
CA PHE A 101 14.35 -5.20 2.62
C PHE A 101 15.15 -4.25 1.71
N THR A 102 16.48 -4.33 1.76
CA THR A 102 17.36 -3.40 1.02
C THR A 102 17.19 -3.61 -0.48
N GLU A 103 17.22 -4.86 -0.95
CA GLU A 103 17.00 -5.20 -2.36
C GLU A 103 15.62 -4.73 -2.85
N ALA A 104 14.57 -4.95 -2.05
CA ALA A 104 13.22 -4.50 -2.38
C ALA A 104 13.13 -2.97 -2.48
N SER A 105 13.74 -2.24 -1.54
CA SER A 105 13.74 -0.78 -1.50
C SER A 105 14.50 -0.19 -2.70
N GLU A 106 15.70 -0.71 -2.98
CA GLU A 106 16.51 -0.30 -4.13
C GLU A 106 15.82 -0.59 -5.47
N ALA A 107 15.18 -1.77 -5.60
CA ALA A 107 14.44 -2.12 -6.81
C ALA A 107 13.20 -1.23 -7.00
N CYS A 108 12.44 -0.95 -5.93
CA CYS A 108 11.30 -0.03 -5.97
C CYS A 108 11.73 1.40 -6.31
N ASN A 109 12.85 1.87 -5.77
CA ASN A 109 13.40 3.17 -6.12
C ASN A 109 13.82 3.22 -7.59
N LYS A 110 14.60 2.24 -8.04
CA LYS A 110 15.11 2.17 -9.41
C LYS A 110 14.01 2.07 -10.46
N VAL A 111 13.01 1.23 -10.24
CA VAL A 111 12.01 0.89 -11.26
C VAL A 111 10.78 1.79 -11.18
N PHE A 112 10.33 2.12 -9.97
CA PHE A 112 9.10 2.91 -9.77
C PHE A 112 9.37 4.35 -9.35
N GLY A 113 10.64 4.76 -9.16
CA GLY A 113 10.98 6.07 -8.63
C GLY A 113 10.51 6.27 -7.18
N MET A 114 10.25 5.17 -6.45
CA MET A 114 9.72 5.24 -5.10
C MET A 114 10.81 5.73 -4.14
N GLY A 115 10.53 6.80 -3.38
CA GLY A 115 11.46 7.30 -2.36
C GLY A 115 11.88 6.19 -1.40
N GLU A 116 13.15 6.19 -0.99
CA GLU A 116 13.66 5.21 -0.03
C GLU A 116 12.95 5.34 1.32
N ASP A 117 12.54 6.55 1.71
CA ASP A 117 11.74 6.83 2.91
C ASP A 117 10.38 6.13 2.88
N VAL A 118 9.66 6.20 1.76
CA VAL A 118 8.36 5.54 1.57
C VAL A 118 8.54 4.03 1.49
N SER A 119 9.57 3.56 0.78
CA SER A 119 9.88 2.13 0.67
C SER A 119 10.26 1.54 2.03
N ASN A 120 11.03 2.28 2.82
CA ASN A 120 11.45 1.89 4.15
C ASN A 120 10.29 1.90 5.14
N LEU A 121 9.43 2.91 5.09
CA LEU A 121 8.23 2.99 5.92
C LEU A 121 7.27 1.83 5.61
N LEU A 122 6.94 1.59 4.34
CA LEU A 122 6.01 0.54 3.93
C LEU A 122 6.54 -0.86 4.27
N SER A 123 7.84 -1.07 4.08
CA SER A 123 8.47 -2.36 4.40
C SER A 123 8.61 -2.57 5.92
N THR A 124 8.86 -1.51 6.68
CA THR A 124 8.91 -1.54 8.16
C THR A 124 7.52 -1.78 8.75
N LEU A 125 6.50 -1.06 8.29
CA LEU A 125 5.12 -1.26 8.74
C LEU A 125 4.57 -2.62 8.33
N GLY A 126 4.88 -3.08 7.10
CA GLY A 126 4.54 -4.43 6.66
C GLY A 126 5.14 -5.50 7.58
N THR A 127 6.41 -5.35 7.95
CA THR A 127 7.10 -6.32 8.83
C THR A 127 6.64 -6.25 10.29
N LEU A 128 6.38 -5.05 10.84
CA LEU A 128 6.09 -4.85 12.26
C LEU A 128 4.61 -4.93 12.65
N LEU A 129 3.72 -4.40 11.81
CA LEU A 129 2.30 -4.26 12.17
C LEU A 129 1.43 -5.40 11.63
N SER A 130 1.89 -6.06 10.58
CA SER A 130 1.10 -7.10 9.92
C SER A 130 1.90 -8.37 9.66
N GLY A 131 3.10 -8.50 10.22
CA GLY A 131 3.96 -9.65 9.97
C GLY A 131 4.61 -10.29 11.18
N ASP A 132 5.21 -11.47 10.95
CA ASP A 132 6.09 -12.12 11.92
C ASP A 132 7.50 -11.51 11.82
N PRO A 133 7.98 -10.78 12.85
CA PRO A 133 9.27 -10.10 12.80
C PRO A 133 10.47 -11.07 12.75
N LYS A 134 10.27 -12.37 12.99
CA LYS A 134 11.32 -13.39 12.84
C LYS A 134 11.43 -13.94 11.42
N THR A 135 10.37 -13.88 10.63
CA THR A 135 10.30 -14.46 9.28
C THR A 135 10.02 -13.44 8.17
N SER A 136 9.74 -12.18 8.53
CA SER A 136 9.42 -11.07 7.61
C SER A 136 8.23 -11.37 6.68
N VAL A 137 7.29 -12.22 7.11
CA VAL A 137 6.06 -12.54 6.38
C VAL A 137 4.94 -11.66 6.89
N TRP A 138 4.20 -10.98 6.01
CA TRP A 138 3.10 -10.07 6.37
C TRP A 138 1.75 -10.40 5.73
N ASP A 139 0.66 -9.98 6.38
CA ASP A 139 -0.73 -10.04 5.91
C ASP A 139 -1.21 -8.68 5.36
N ILE A 140 -2.19 -8.67 4.46
CA ILE A 140 -2.77 -7.46 3.86
C ILE A 140 -3.98 -7.01 4.69
N SER A 141 -4.20 -5.70 4.74
CA SER A 141 -5.50 -5.15 5.17
C SER A 141 -6.64 -5.48 4.19
N ASP A 142 -7.86 -5.54 4.72
CA ASP A 142 -9.09 -5.70 3.93
C ASP A 142 -9.36 -4.52 2.99
N ALA A 143 -10.36 -4.67 2.12
CA ALA A 143 -10.76 -3.71 1.09
C ALA A 143 -9.71 -3.49 0.00
N SER A 144 -8.93 -4.54 -0.30
CA SER A 144 -7.98 -4.53 -1.42
C SER A 144 -8.68 -4.32 -2.77
N PRO A 145 -8.07 -3.57 -3.71
CA PRO A 145 -8.69 -3.25 -5.00
C PRO A 145 -8.81 -4.46 -5.93
N THR A 146 -7.91 -5.44 -5.80
CA THR A 146 -7.81 -6.57 -6.73
C THR A 146 -7.64 -7.91 -6.03
N TYR A 147 -7.64 -7.93 -4.70
CA TYR A 147 -7.45 -9.13 -3.89
C TYR A 147 -8.61 -9.33 -2.92
N TRP A 148 -8.79 -10.56 -2.47
CA TRP A 148 -9.80 -10.89 -1.48
C TRP A 148 -9.44 -10.39 -0.09
N ASP A 149 -10.47 -10.06 0.68
CA ASP A 149 -10.37 -9.92 2.13
C ASP A 149 -10.17 -11.32 2.71
N GLY A 150 -9.34 -11.44 3.75
CA GLY A 150 -8.99 -12.75 4.33
C GLY A 150 -10.23 -13.54 4.77
N TYR A 151 -11.19 -12.84 5.39
CA TYR A 151 -12.47 -13.42 5.81
C TYR A 151 -13.28 -14.00 4.64
N MET A 152 -13.32 -13.30 3.50
CA MET A 152 -14.13 -13.65 2.34
C MET A 152 -13.56 -14.80 1.51
N ASN A 153 -12.28 -15.16 1.72
CA ASN A 153 -11.62 -16.21 0.95
C ASN A 153 -10.90 -17.24 1.83
N LYS A 154 -11.58 -17.70 2.89
CA LYS A 154 -11.11 -18.81 3.76
C LYS A 154 -9.70 -18.58 4.32
N GLY A 155 -9.35 -17.33 4.62
CA GLY A 155 -8.04 -16.92 5.12
C GLY A 155 -6.96 -16.74 4.04
N ASN A 156 -7.30 -16.74 2.75
CA ASN A 156 -6.35 -16.50 1.66
C ASN A 156 -6.56 -15.12 1.00
N PRO A 157 -5.81 -14.09 1.44
CA PRO A 157 -5.93 -12.74 0.86
C PRO A 157 -5.05 -12.55 -0.39
N ASN A 158 -4.21 -13.51 -0.75
CA ASN A 158 -3.17 -13.31 -1.79
C ASN A 158 -3.62 -13.73 -3.19
N THR A 159 -4.87 -14.18 -3.34
CA THR A 159 -5.38 -14.62 -4.64
C THR A 159 -6.04 -13.46 -5.38
N LEU A 160 -5.58 -13.21 -6.61
CA LEU A 160 -6.18 -12.20 -7.49
C LEU A 160 -7.67 -12.48 -7.69
N ASN A 161 -8.48 -11.46 -7.45
CA ASN A 161 -9.91 -11.50 -7.69
C ASN A 161 -10.26 -10.72 -8.96
N LEU A 162 -10.53 -11.44 -10.05
CA LEU A 162 -10.91 -10.83 -11.33
C LEU A 162 -12.21 -10.02 -11.24
N LYS A 163 -13.13 -10.34 -10.32
CA LYS A 163 -14.34 -9.55 -10.09
C LYS A 163 -13.98 -8.16 -9.58
N TYR A 164 -13.08 -8.07 -8.60
CA TYR A 164 -12.66 -6.79 -8.02
C TYR A 164 -11.79 -5.98 -8.98
N PHE A 165 -10.90 -6.66 -9.72
CA PHE A 165 -10.17 -6.02 -10.81
C PHE A 165 -11.12 -5.40 -11.84
N LYS A 166 -12.15 -6.15 -12.27
CA LYS A 166 -13.15 -5.64 -13.22
C LYS A 166 -13.92 -4.44 -12.66
N GLN A 167 -14.25 -4.43 -11.36
CA GLN A 167 -14.89 -3.28 -10.71
C GLN A 167 -14.04 -2.00 -10.72
N LEU A 168 -12.71 -2.11 -10.78
CA LEU A 168 -11.82 -0.97 -10.99
C LEU A 168 -11.75 -0.61 -12.48
N TYR A 169 -11.52 -1.60 -13.34
CA TYR A 169 -11.41 -1.43 -14.78
C TYR A 169 -12.63 -0.76 -15.41
N ASP A 170 -13.83 -1.23 -15.06
CA ASP A 170 -15.11 -0.71 -15.59
C ASP A 170 -15.41 0.74 -15.17
N ARG A 171 -14.59 1.35 -14.30
CA ARG A 171 -14.73 2.78 -13.95
C ARG A 171 -14.23 3.70 -15.07
N LEU A 172 -13.41 3.19 -15.98
CA LEU A 172 -12.91 3.95 -17.11
C LEU A 172 -13.79 3.71 -18.35
N PRO A 173 -14.25 4.77 -19.04
CA PRO A 173 -14.99 4.61 -20.27
C PRO A 173 -14.05 4.17 -21.41
N GLU A 174 -14.28 2.99 -21.99
CA GLU A 174 -13.47 2.46 -23.10
C GLU A 174 -13.49 3.35 -24.36
N SER A 175 -14.51 4.19 -24.51
CA SER A 175 -14.66 5.11 -25.64
C SER A 175 -13.75 6.34 -25.57
N ASP A 176 -13.21 6.68 -24.39
CA ASP A 176 -12.38 7.86 -24.21
C ASP A 176 -10.89 7.48 -24.26
N PRO A 177 -10.15 7.91 -25.30
CA PRO A 177 -8.72 7.63 -25.40
C PRO A 177 -7.88 8.34 -24.33
N ASN A 178 -8.46 9.30 -23.59
CA ASN A 178 -7.80 10.01 -22.50
C ASN A 178 -8.24 9.50 -21.11
N ALA A 179 -9.05 8.44 -21.04
CA ALA A 179 -9.47 7.87 -19.76
C ALA A 179 -8.25 7.40 -18.96
N ASN A 180 -8.18 7.82 -17.70
CA ASN A 180 -7.07 7.52 -16.81
C ASN A 180 -7.56 7.19 -15.40
N PHE A 181 -6.79 6.38 -14.66
CA PHE A 181 -7.05 6.10 -13.25
C PHE A 181 -6.61 7.29 -12.38
N ASP A 182 -7.31 8.42 -12.55
CA ASP A 182 -7.07 9.62 -11.78
C ASP A 182 -7.52 9.46 -10.33
N TYR A 183 -7.12 10.41 -9.49
CA TYR A 183 -7.37 10.38 -8.07
C TYR A 183 -8.85 10.12 -7.71
N ASP A 184 -9.78 10.77 -8.41
CA ASP A 184 -11.21 10.64 -8.15
C ASP A 184 -11.73 9.22 -8.46
N VAL A 185 -11.24 8.59 -9.54
CA VAL A 185 -11.58 7.21 -9.89
C VAL A 185 -11.09 6.24 -8.80
N VAL A 186 -9.86 6.43 -8.33
CA VAL A 186 -9.26 5.59 -7.29
C VAL A 186 -9.98 5.76 -5.96
N VAL A 187 -10.35 6.99 -5.58
CA VAL A 187 -11.09 7.26 -4.33
C VAL A 187 -12.49 6.67 -4.36
N ASP A 188 -13.22 6.84 -5.46
CA ASP A 188 -14.55 6.27 -5.62
C ASP A 188 -14.51 4.73 -5.53
N HIS A 189 -13.57 4.10 -6.24
CA HIS A 189 -13.36 2.66 -6.15
C HIS A 189 -13.00 2.22 -4.72
N ARG A 190 -12.14 2.98 -4.03
CA ARG A 190 -11.74 2.69 -2.64
C ARG A 190 -12.90 2.81 -1.65
N ALA A 191 -13.82 3.75 -1.85
CA ALA A 191 -15.03 3.86 -1.04
C ALA A 191 -15.97 2.66 -1.29
N MET A 192 -16.16 2.26 -2.55
CA MET A 192 -16.94 1.09 -2.91
C MET A 192 -16.38 -0.21 -2.30
N ARG A 193 -15.05 -0.41 -2.36
CA ARG A 193 -14.41 -1.59 -1.77
C ARG A 193 -14.59 -1.64 -0.26
N PHE A 194 -14.46 -0.51 0.43
CA PHE A 194 -14.74 -0.42 1.86
C PHE A 194 -16.17 -0.85 2.20
N ASN A 195 -17.17 -0.33 1.48
CA ASN A 195 -18.57 -0.73 1.71
C ASN A 195 -18.82 -2.22 1.43
N THR A 196 -18.15 -2.77 0.43
CA THR A 196 -18.21 -4.21 0.12
C THR A 196 -17.61 -5.05 1.25
N SER A 197 -16.53 -4.59 1.88
CA SER A 197 -15.89 -5.24 3.02
C SER A 197 -16.74 -5.20 4.29
N VAL A 198 -17.46 -4.11 4.51
CA VAL A 198 -18.34 -3.95 5.68
C VAL A 198 -19.66 -4.74 5.56
N SER A 199 -20.10 -5.04 4.33
CA SER A 199 -21.42 -5.64 4.06
C SER A 199 -21.43 -7.17 3.90
N GLN A 200 -20.28 -7.83 3.91
CA GLN A 200 -20.12 -9.27 3.74
C GLN A 200 -19.43 -9.88 4.96
#